data_AF-A0A3D5B2H9-F1
#
_entry.id   AF-A0A3D5B2H9-F1
#
_cell.length_a   1.000
_cell.length_b   1.000
_cell.length_c   1.000
_cell.angle_alpha   90.00
_cell.angle_beta   90.00
_cell.angle_gamma   90.00
#
_symmetry.space_group_name_H-M   'P 1'
#
loop_
_entity.id
_entity.type
_entity.pdbx_description
1 polymer ?
#
loop_
_entity_poly.entity_id
_entity_poly.type
_entity_poly.pdbx_seq_one_letter_code
_entity_poly.pdbx_strand_id
1 'polypeptide(L)' 'MIIKAVKFRKDGFYTQPFAFGGEEGMDKFDKNVRYRGSLQNYLIDTGSEVILVDTGLP' A
#
# COMPACT_ATOMS: atom_id res chain seq x y z
N MET A 1 -4.30 24.27 1.68
CA MET A 1 -3.81 22.88 1.65
C MET A 1 -4.99 21.93 1.76
N ILE A 2 -5.17 21.05 0.78
CA ILE A 2 -6.22 20.03 0.74
C ILE A 2 -5.54 18.68 0.55
N ILE A 3 -5.87 17.70 1.40
CA ILE A 3 -5.37 16.34 1.29
C ILE A 3 -6.54 15.45 0.87
N LYS A 4 -6.41 14.78 -0.28
CA LYS A 4 -7.40 13.83 -0.78
C LYS A 4 -6.83 12.44 -0.78
N ALA A 5 -7.49 11.55 -0.05
CA ALA A 5 -7.29 10.12 -0.16
C ALA A 5 -7.77 9.64 -1.53
N VAL A 6 -6.84 9.24 -2.40
CA VAL A 6 -7.15 8.51 -3.62
C VAL A 6 -7.25 7.05 -3.15
N LYS A 7 -8.45 6.54 -2.85
CA LYS A 7 -8.55 5.20 -2.24
C LYS A 7 -8.09 4.14 -3.22
N PHE A 8 -7.06 3.36 -2.87
CA PHE A 8 -6.50 2.30 -3.71
C PHE A 8 -6.42 0.97 -2.96
N ARG A 9 -7.48 0.15 -3.04
CA ARG A 9 -7.62 -1.13 -2.30
C ARG A 9 -7.73 -0.95 -0.78
N LYS A 10 -8.97 -0.72 -0.33
CA LYS A 10 -9.36 -0.62 1.09
C LYS A 10 -9.86 -1.97 1.62
N ASP A 11 -9.66 -2.23 2.91
CA ASP A 11 -10.21 -3.38 3.65
C ASP A 11 -9.80 -4.75 3.07
N GLY A 12 -8.59 -4.82 2.49
CA GLY A 12 -8.05 -6.03 1.86
C GLY A 12 -7.16 -6.85 2.79
N PHE A 13 -6.41 -7.74 2.15
CA PHE A 13 -5.41 -8.57 2.80
C PHE A 13 -4.13 -8.61 1.97
N TYR A 14 -2.99 -8.69 2.66
CA TYR A 14 -1.69 -8.97 2.09
C TYR A 14 -1.32 -10.44 2.30
N THR A 15 -0.60 -10.98 1.33
CA THR A 15 0.13 -12.23 1.52
C THR A 15 1.28 -11.97 2.49
N GLN A 16 1.67 -12.99 3.26
CA GLN A 16 2.81 -12.90 4.16
C GLN A 16 4.09 -12.36 3.49
N PRO A 17 4.53 -12.82 2.30
CA PRO A 17 5.73 -12.26 1.66
C PRO A 17 5.59 -10.76 1.34
N PHE A 18 4.40 -10.30 0.94
CA PHE A 18 4.18 -8.88 0.65
C PHE A 18 4.22 -8.01 1.92
N ALA A 19 3.73 -8.52 3.05
CA ALA A 19 3.75 -7.80 4.32
C ALA A 19 5.14 -7.73 4.96
N PHE A 20 6.05 -8.67 4.65
CA PHE A 20 7.37 -8.81 5.28
C PHE A 20 8.54 -8.52 4.31
N GLY A 21 8.26 -8.03 3.10
CA GLY A 21 9.29 -7.64 2.12
C GLY A 21 9.91 -8.80 1.32
N GLY A 22 9.71 -10.06 1.74
CA GLY A 22 10.10 -11.24 0.96
C GLY A 22 11.60 -11.59 0.98
N GLU A 23 12.42 -10.85 1.75
CA GLU A 23 13.89 -10.99 1.75
C GLU A 23 14.38 -12.35 2.26
N GLU A 24 13.60 -13.01 3.13
CA GLU A 24 13.94 -14.31 3.72
C GLU A 24 13.73 -15.50 2.78
N GLY A 25 13.15 -15.28 1.60
CA GLY A 25 12.85 -16.31 0.61
C GLY A 25 11.44 -16.89 0.72
N MET A 26 10.86 -17.25 -0.43
CA MET A 26 9.46 -17.72 -0.53
C MET A 26 9.19 -19.03 0.21
N ASP A 27 10.21 -19.85 0.45
CA ASP A 27 10.14 -21.10 1.21
C ASP A 27 9.95 -20.86 2.72
N LYS A 28 10.22 -19.65 3.21
CA LYS A 28 10.04 -19.25 4.62
C LYS A 28 8.65 -18.71 4.92
N PHE A 29 7.79 -18.53 3.92
CA PHE A 29 6.47 -17.94 4.09
C PHE A 29 5.34 -18.95 3.85
N ASP A 30 4.33 -18.92 4.73
CA ASP A 30 3.10 -19.69 4.56
C ASP A 30 2.13 -18.91 3.67
N LYS A 31 1.88 -19.46 2.48
CA LYS A 31 0.95 -18.90 1.48
C LYS A 31 -0.50 -18.78 1.96
N ASN A 32 -0.88 -19.48 3.03
CA ASN A 32 -2.24 -19.46 3.57
C ASN A 32 -2.43 -18.35 4.61
N VAL A 33 -1.34 -17.79 5.14
CA VAL A 33 -1.42 -16.69 6.11
C VAL A 33 -1.71 -15.38 5.40
N ARG A 34 -2.69 -14.64 5.92
CA ARG A 34 -3.13 -13.35 5.39
C ARG A 34 -3.12 -12.29 6.49
N TYR A 35 -2.61 -11.12 6.14
CA TYR A 35 -2.56 -9.96 7.03
C TYR A 35 -3.56 -8.92 6.56
N ARG A 36 -4.43 -8.43 7.44
CA ARG A 36 -5.37 -7.35 7.08
C ARG A 36 -4.58 -6.10 6.70
N GLY A 37 -4.91 -5.50 5.56
CA GLY A 37 -4.16 -4.35 5.05
C GLY A 37 -4.91 -3.56 3.98
N SER A 38 -4.44 -2.34 3.74
CA SER A 38 -4.93 -1.45 2.68
C SER A 38 -3.78 -0.68 2.08
N LEU A 39 -3.75 -0.56 0.75
CA LEU A 39 -2.86 0.38 0.09
C LEU A 39 -3.60 1.72 0.02
N GLN A 40 -2.87 2.82 0.16
CA GLN A 40 -3.50 4.13 0.17
C GLN A 40 -2.54 5.15 -0.37
N ASN A 41 -2.94 5.79 -1.45
CA ASN A 41 -2.23 6.94 -2.00
C ASN A 41 -2.98 8.23 -1.68
N TYR A 42 -2.25 9.33 -1.74
CA TYR A 42 -2.77 10.67 -1.44
C TYR A 42 -2.38 11.66 -2.51
N LEU A 43 -3.32 12.54 -2.83
CA LEU A 43 -3.04 13.76 -3.55
C LEU A 43 -3.07 14.91 -2.55
N ILE A 44 -1.96 15.64 -2.46
CA ILE A 44 -1.85 16.82 -1.60
C ILE A 44 -1.78 18.05 -2.52
N ASP A 45 -2.79 18.89 -2.43
CA ASP A 45 -2.85 20.18 -3.09
C ASP A 45 -2.43 21.28 -2.10
N THR A 46 -1.29 21.91 -2.35
CA THR A 46 -0.75 22.97 -1.48
C THR A 46 -1.30 24.35 -1.83
N GLY A 47 -1.90 24.51 -3.02
CA GLY A 47 -2.32 25.78 -3.62
C GLY A 47 -1.34 26.31 -4.67
N SER A 48 -0.07 25.93 -4.63
CA SER A 48 0.94 26.25 -5.66
C SER A 48 1.50 25.00 -6.35
N GLU A 49 1.38 23.84 -5.71
CA GLU A 49 1.91 22.57 -6.17
C GLU A 49 0.94 21.43 -5.87
N VAL A 50 1.08 20.35 -6.64
CA VAL A 50 0.35 19.11 -6.43
C VAL A 50 1.35 17.99 -6.20
N ILE A 51 1.24 17.33 -5.05
CA ILE A 51 2.12 16.23 -4.65
C ILE A 51 1.31 14.94 -4.67
N LEU A 52 1.81 13.95 -5.41
CA LEU A 52 1.30 12.58 -5.35
C LEU A 52 2.18 11.78 -4.40
N VAL A 53 1.57 11.29 -3.31
CA VAL A 53 2.23 10.41 -2.35
C VAL A 53 1.81 8.99 -2.64
N ASP A 54 2.81 8.19 -3.04
CA ASP A 54 2.67 6.81 -3.52
C ASP A 54 1.84 6.68 -4.81
N THR A 55 2.13 5.65 -5.58
CA THR A 55 1.41 5.29 -6.82
C THR A 55 0.79 3.90 -6.74
N GLY A 56 0.94 3.22 -5.61
CA GLY A 56 0.45 1.86 -5.41
C GLY A 56 1.29 0.85 -6.18
N LEU A 57 0.65 -0.26 -6.57
CA LEU A 57 1.27 -1.32 -7.36
C LEU A 57 1.01 -1.06 -8.86
N PRO A 58 1.95 -1.38 -9.76
CA PRO A 58 1.73 -1.36 -11.21
C PRO A 58 0.51 -2.20 -11.65
#